data_AF-A0AAV9QLL5-F1
#
_entry.id   AF-A0AAV9QLL5-F1
#
_cell.length_a   1.000
_cell.length_b   1.000
_cell.length_c   1.000
_cell.angle_alpha   90.00
_cell.angle_beta   90.00
_cell.angle_gamma   90.00
#
_symmetry.space_group_name_H-M   'P 1'
#
loop_
_entity.id
_entity.type
_entity.pdbx_description
1 polymer ?
#
loop_
_entity_poly.entity_id
_entity_poly.type
_entity_poly.pdbx_seq_one_letter_code
_entity_poly.pdbx_strand_id
1 'polypeptide(L)'
;MPSKDFIDVRVLVDGQPLVEYHNPDGEADHDLTRYVEVKAGQKFTIRMALMPGFEFRRAPLVHYRFRVDVNGCYTWNNVEYSECDTHKGTLGKAIERKFTRTPWKDESTGTWHNYEFEFGALGVGEETPLPADLSPSGIDLLGSLRFTVYRGKPQKFDKPYVFDEEMPKIVTELPERLLKGKEIKNNMQFSSRTPGSSPSVQYHDYIPIKGNNGRPYEFVFLYRSRSECITYAWAFWSLTYTGILQNLGCIPRSPSPPPDATIMLQRTEDMLRISKQQARERNLRIIELEEKLARAESGSQAGSVIDLDSNTTLVPTREGGVKIEPNSNWPPLDQLGPYEVLPRLKAELRDSIPPSSLFDDNNNKRKREGSTEEDGNEVLTKRARLQLDENVVGTSATGHSLKRKRQADDEQELQEIAPPSQRSRVVIDLTDD
;
A
#
# COMPACT_ATOMS: atom_id res chain seq x y z
N MET A 1 5.57 11.96 -18.93
CA MET A 1 5.66 12.17 -17.46
C MET A 1 5.44 10.84 -16.76
N PRO A 2 6.12 10.57 -15.64
CA PRO A 2 5.86 9.36 -14.88
C PRO A 2 4.44 9.40 -14.31
N SER A 3 3.72 8.28 -14.39
CA SER A 3 2.32 8.21 -13.95
C SER A 3 2.13 8.47 -12.46
N LYS A 4 3.19 8.26 -11.65
CA LYS A 4 3.10 8.24 -10.19
C LYS A 4 2.65 9.59 -9.63
N ASP A 5 3.06 10.69 -10.26
CA ASP A 5 2.77 12.06 -9.80
C ASP A 5 1.28 12.41 -9.89
N PHE A 6 0.51 11.62 -10.66
CA PHE A 6 -0.93 11.78 -10.84
C PHE A 6 -1.76 10.75 -10.05
N ILE A 7 -1.12 10.02 -9.14
CA ILE A 7 -1.78 9.04 -8.27
C ILE A 7 -1.54 9.47 -6.82
N ASP A 8 -2.61 9.84 -6.10
CA ASP A 8 -2.56 10.19 -4.68
C ASP A 8 -3.20 9.07 -3.86
N VAL A 9 -2.39 8.35 -3.07
CA VAL A 9 -2.85 7.34 -2.13
C VAL A 9 -2.62 7.86 -0.72
N ARG A 10 -3.66 7.81 0.13
CA ARG A 10 -3.61 8.24 1.53
C ARG A 10 -4.34 7.26 2.43
N VAL A 11 -3.83 7.10 3.64
CA VAL A 11 -4.53 6.43 4.73
C VAL A 11 -5.23 7.50 5.56
N LEU A 12 -6.53 7.34 5.77
CA LEU A 12 -7.37 8.26 6.52
C LEU A 12 -7.80 7.61 7.83
N VAL A 13 -7.67 8.32 8.95
CA VAL A 13 -8.27 7.97 10.24
C VAL A 13 -9.28 9.06 10.60
N ASP A 14 -10.51 8.66 10.93
CA ASP A 14 -11.63 9.58 11.16
C ASP A 14 -11.84 10.60 10.02
N GLY A 15 -11.57 10.16 8.78
CA GLY A 15 -11.68 10.98 7.58
C GLY A 15 -10.50 11.95 7.33
N GLN A 16 -9.54 12.05 8.25
CA GLN A 16 -8.35 12.89 8.12
C GLN A 16 -7.14 12.07 7.66
N PRO A 17 -6.28 12.60 6.76
CA PRO A 17 -5.03 11.93 6.40
C PRO A 17 -4.15 11.71 7.63
N LEU A 18 -3.59 10.51 7.76
CA LEU A 18 -2.59 10.22 8.77
C LEU A 18 -1.36 11.11 8.60
N VAL A 19 -0.74 11.45 9.72
CA VAL A 19 0.52 12.21 9.74
C VAL A 19 1.64 11.29 9.28
N GLU A 20 2.25 11.66 8.16
CA GLU A 20 3.42 10.99 7.61
C GLU A 20 4.69 11.62 8.20
N TYR A 21 5.70 10.80 8.49
CA TYR A 21 7.01 11.27 8.94
C TYR A 21 8.14 10.69 8.08
N HIS A 22 9.29 11.36 8.12
CA HIS A 22 10.44 11.00 7.29
C HIS A 22 11.14 9.78 7.86
N ASN A 23 11.61 8.89 6.97
CA ASN A 23 12.50 7.80 7.35
C ASN A 23 13.81 8.39 7.89
N PRO A 24 14.25 8.07 9.11
CA PRO A 24 15.56 8.50 9.62
C PRO A 24 16.71 7.97 8.75
N ASP A 25 16.55 6.81 8.13
CA ASP A 25 17.62 6.08 7.46
C ASP A 25 17.84 6.51 6.00
N GLY A 26 17.04 7.45 5.48
CA GLY A 26 17.33 8.22 4.26
C GLY A 26 17.39 7.48 2.91
N GLU A 27 17.26 6.15 2.85
CA GLU A 27 17.50 5.38 1.61
C GLU A 27 16.23 5.00 0.81
N ALA A 28 15.03 5.13 1.37
CA ALA A 28 13.80 4.70 0.68
C ALA A 28 13.28 5.76 -0.31
N ASP A 29 12.68 5.33 -1.43
CA ASP A 29 11.90 6.20 -2.32
C ASP A 29 10.70 6.76 -1.56
N HIS A 30 10.87 7.97 -0.99
CA HIS A 30 9.90 8.62 -0.11
C HIS A 30 8.54 8.85 -0.76
N ASP A 31 8.46 8.87 -2.09
CA ASP A 31 7.20 9.05 -2.80
C ASP A 31 6.29 7.80 -2.67
N LEU A 32 6.92 6.63 -2.57
CA LEU A 32 6.25 5.33 -2.54
C LEU A 32 6.20 4.73 -1.14
N THR A 33 7.27 4.84 -0.35
CA THR A 33 7.33 4.29 1.01
C THR A 33 7.23 5.41 2.03
N ARG A 34 6.17 5.37 2.85
CA ARG A 34 5.85 6.40 3.83
C ARG A 34 5.71 5.79 5.22
N TYR A 35 6.19 6.50 6.24
CA TYR A 35 6.04 6.09 7.62
C TYR A 35 4.88 6.83 8.25
N VAL A 36 3.98 6.11 8.91
CA VAL A 36 2.77 6.69 9.52
C VAL A 36 2.70 6.28 10.98
N GLU A 37 2.31 7.21 11.84
CA GLU A 37 2.09 6.94 13.25
C GLU A 37 0.63 6.54 13.46
N VAL A 38 0.40 5.38 14.09
CA VAL A 38 -0.94 4.83 14.34
C VAL A 38 -1.10 4.46 15.80
N LYS A 39 -2.35 4.41 16.26
CA LYS A 39 -2.74 3.95 17.59
C LYS A 39 -3.68 2.76 17.47
N ALA A 40 -3.59 1.85 18.44
CA ALA A 40 -4.54 0.74 18.53
C ALA A 40 -5.97 1.29 18.74
N GLY A 41 -6.96 0.63 18.16
CA GLY A 41 -8.36 1.05 18.16
C GLY A 41 -8.76 2.02 17.05
N GLN A 42 -7.80 2.53 16.26
CA GLN A 42 -8.10 3.49 15.20
C GLN A 42 -8.61 2.78 13.95
N LYS A 43 -9.86 3.08 13.58
CA LYS A 43 -10.41 2.68 12.28
C LYS A 43 -9.79 3.52 11.17
N PHE A 44 -9.50 2.89 10.05
CA PHE A 44 -8.90 3.59 8.92
C PHE A 44 -9.60 3.27 7.61
N THR A 45 -9.40 4.17 6.65
CA THR A 45 -9.90 4.06 5.28
C THR A 45 -8.76 4.38 4.35
N ILE A 46 -8.63 3.66 3.24
CA ILE A 46 -7.65 4.02 2.20
C ILE A 46 -8.36 4.81 1.12
N ARG A 47 -7.82 5.98 0.81
CA ARG A 47 -8.27 6.84 -0.28
C ARG A 47 -7.26 6.75 -1.41
N MET A 48 -7.73 6.39 -2.60
CA MET A 48 -6.97 6.52 -3.83
C MET A 48 -7.64 7.57 -4.71
N ALA A 49 -6.85 8.51 -5.24
CA ALA A 49 -7.30 9.48 -6.21
C ALA A 49 -6.40 9.48 -7.44
N LEU A 50 -7.01 9.43 -8.63
CA LEU A 50 -6.35 9.75 -9.89
C LEU A 50 -6.54 11.25 -10.14
N MET A 51 -5.45 11.99 -10.24
CA MET A 51 -5.45 13.44 -10.37
C MET A 51 -5.60 13.88 -11.84
N PRO A 52 -6.12 15.11 -12.11
CA PRO A 52 -6.19 15.65 -13.47
C PRO A 52 -4.82 15.62 -14.15
N GLY A 53 -4.79 15.22 -15.42
CA GLY A 53 -3.55 14.97 -16.16
C GLY A 53 -3.10 13.51 -16.19
N PHE A 54 -3.74 12.62 -15.42
CA PHE A 54 -3.48 11.18 -15.54
C PHE A 54 -3.83 10.67 -16.95
N GLU A 55 -2.84 10.13 -17.66
CA GLU A 55 -3.05 9.57 -19.00
C GLU A 55 -3.31 8.06 -18.95
N PHE A 56 -4.38 7.60 -19.59
CA PHE A 56 -4.72 6.17 -19.68
C PHE A 56 -3.91 5.43 -20.76
N ARG A 57 -3.36 6.14 -21.76
CA ARG A 57 -2.39 5.59 -22.74
C ARG A 57 -2.81 4.33 -23.51
N ARG A 58 -4.11 4.05 -23.67
CA ARG A 58 -4.73 2.80 -24.23
C ARG A 58 -5.13 1.74 -23.20
N ALA A 59 -4.90 1.95 -21.91
CA ALA A 59 -5.46 1.06 -20.88
C ALA A 59 -6.98 1.28 -20.79
N PRO A 60 -7.80 0.22 -20.86
CA PRO A 60 -9.25 0.35 -20.65
C PRO A 60 -9.61 0.69 -19.20
N LEU A 61 -8.69 0.52 -18.24
CA LEU A 61 -8.91 0.81 -16.83
C LEU A 61 -7.60 0.99 -16.05
N VAL A 62 -7.73 1.55 -14.86
CA VAL A 62 -6.71 1.48 -13.80
C VAL A 62 -7.18 0.47 -12.77
N HIS A 63 -6.35 -0.54 -12.50
CA HIS A 63 -6.59 -1.54 -11.48
C HIS A 63 -5.73 -1.24 -10.27
N TYR A 64 -6.28 -1.47 -9.09
CA TYR A 64 -5.56 -1.28 -7.85
C TYR A 64 -5.90 -2.36 -6.84
N ARG A 65 -4.87 -2.77 -6.11
CA ARG A 65 -4.88 -3.89 -5.17
C ARG A 65 -4.35 -3.41 -3.84
N PHE A 66 -5.12 -3.62 -2.79
CA PHE A 66 -4.72 -3.39 -1.43
C PHE A 66 -4.29 -4.71 -0.80
N ARG A 67 -3.20 -4.67 -0.02
CA ARG A 67 -2.65 -5.78 0.76
C ARG A 67 -2.31 -5.25 2.15
N VAL A 68 -2.62 -6.04 3.17
CA VAL A 68 -2.27 -5.73 4.55
C VAL A 68 -1.40 -6.83 5.12
N ASP A 69 -0.33 -6.44 5.81
CA ASP A 69 0.55 -7.33 6.54
C ASP A 69 1.00 -8.53 5.67
N VAL A 70 1.07 -9.72 6.28
CA VAL A 70 1.61 -10.94 5.67
C VAL A 70 0.55 -11.72 4.91
N ASN A 71 -0.63 -11.84 5.52
CA ASN A 71 -1.70 -12.74 5.06
C ASN A 71 -2.61 -12.08 4.02
N GLY A 72 -2.16 -10.98 3.42
CA GLY A 72 -2.60 -10.56 2.10
C GLY A 72 -4.11 -10.39 1.99
N CYS A 73 -4.73 -9.60 2.86
CA CYS A 73 -6.11 -9.16 2.61
C CYS A 73 -6.17 -8.52 1.22
N TYR A 74 -6.73 -9.21 0.22
CA TYR A 74 -6.84 -8.70 -1.14
C TYR A 74 -8.20 -8.04 -1.30
N THR A 75 -8.22 -6.72 -1.23
CA THR A 75 -9.31 -5.98 -1.87
C THR A 75 -8.79 -5.36 -3.14
N TRP A 76 -9.60 -5.46 -4.19
CA TRP A 76 -9.32 -4.81 -5.45
C TRP A 76 -10.53 -4.02 -5.88
N ASN A 77 -10.25 -2.99 -6.64
CA ASN A 77 -11.26 -2.23 -7.34
C ASN A 77 -10.62 -1.68 -8.62
N ASN A 78 -11.43 -1.12 -9.50
CA ASN A 78 -10.97 -0.56 -10.74
C ASN A 78 -11.58 0.84 -10.93
N VAL A 79 -10.96 1.59 -11.83
CA VAL A 79 -11.51 2.82 -12.39
C VAL A 79 -11.51 2.59 -13.88
N GLU A 80 -12.70 2.37 -14.43
CA GLU A 80 -12.85 2.14 -15.86
C GLU A 80 -12.68 3.45 -16.62
N TYR A 81 -12.03 3.39 -17.79
CA TYR A 81 -11.87 4.54 -18.67
C TYR A 81 -13.23 5.17 -19.05
N SER A 82 -14.26 4.33 -19.24
CA SER A 82 -15.65 4.71 -19.55
C SER A 82 -16.32 5.53 -18.46
N GLU A 83 -15.91 5.38 -17.20
CA GLU A 83 -16.44 6.15 -16.06
C GLU A 83 -15.80 7.55 -15.94
N CYS A 84 -14.77 7.83 -16.73
CA CYS A 84 -13.91 8.99 -16.55
C CYS A 84 -14.22 10.11 -17.56
N ASP A 85 -14.30 11.35 -17.06
CA ASP A 85 -14.29 12.56 -17.89
C ASP A 85 -12.89 12.74 -18.50
N THR A 86 -12.70 12.26 -19.73
CA THR A 86 -11.40 12.22 -20.41
C THR A 86 -11.40 13.00 -21.72
N HIS A 87 -10.32 13.73 -21.96
CA HIS A 87 -10.07 14.41 -23.23
C HIS A 87 -8.77 13.89 -23.83
N LYS A 88 -8.84 13.31 -25.04
CA LYS A 88 -7.70 12.67 -25.73
C LYS A 88 -6.98 11.62 -24.86
N GLY A 89 -7.73 10.85 -24.05
CA GLY A 89 -7.17 9.82 -23.17
C GLY A 89 -6.50 10.34 -21.88
N THR A 90 -6.64 11.64 -21.60
CA THR A 90 -6.15 12.29 -20.37
C THR A 90 -7.32 12.62 -19.46
N LEU A 91 -7.19 12.32 -18.18
CA LEU A 91 -8.20 12.59 -17.18
C LEU A 91 -8.36 14.11 -16.96
N GLY A 92 -9.58 14.63 -17.16
CA GLY A 92 -9.90 16.06 -16.98
C GLY A 92 -10.25 16.44 -15.55
N LYS A 93 -10.81 15.51 -14.76
CA LYS A 93 -11.22 15.73 -13.36
C LYS A 93 -10.72 14.62 -12.46
N ALA A 94 -10.43 14.96 -11.20
CA ALA A 94 -9.99 13.97 -10.23
C ALA A 94 -11.07 12.89 -10.02
N ILE A 95 -10.64 11.62 -9.89
CA ILE A 95 -11.52 10.51 -9.54
C ILE A 95 -11.02 9.88 -8.27
N GLU A 96 -11.90 9.77 -7.28
CA GLU A 96 -11.60 9.22 -5.96
C GLU A 96 -12.32 7.90 -5.71
N ARG A 97 -11.64 7.00 -5.02
CA ARG A 97 -12.16 5.72 -4.52
C ARG A 97 -11.70 5.53 -3.07
N LYS A 98 -12.63 5.09 -2.22
CA LYS A 98 -12.38 4.84 -0.80
C LYS A 98 -12.58 3.36 -0.48
N PHE A 99 -11.69 2.84 0.35
CA PHE A 99 -11.72 1.48 0.90
C PHE A 99 -11.94 1.56 2.38
N THR A 100 -13.19 1.40 2.79
CA THR A 100 -13.60 1.46 4.20
C THR A 100 -13.75 0.07 4.81
N ARG A 101 -14.04 -0.94 3.98
CA ARG A 101 -14.42 -2.27 4.42
C ARG A 101 -14.15 -3.32 3.35
N THR A 102 -14.15 -4.58 3.79
CA THR A 102 -14.01 -5.76 2.93
C THR A 102 -15.07 -6.81 3.27
N PRO A 103 -15.70 -7.45 2.28
CA PRO A 103 -16.63 -8.54 2.52
C PRO A 103 -15.87 -9.83 2.82
N TRP A 104 -16.24 -10.52 3.90
CA TRP A 104 -15.75 -11.86 4.22
C TRP A 104 -16.90 -12.75 4.64
N LYS A 105 -16.76 -14.05 4.37
CA LYS A 105 -17.70 -15.06 4.85
C LYS A 105 -17.29 -15.45 6.27
N ASP A 106 -18.19 -15.26 7.23
CA ASP A 106 -17.97 -15.70 8.61
C ASP A 106 -18.03 -17.23 8.64
N GLU A 107 -16.95 -17.87 9.11
CA GLU A 107 -16.83 -19.33 9.16
C GLU A 107 -17.88 -19.97 10.06
N SER A 108 -18.26 -19.29 11.15
CA SER A 108 -19.17 -19.84 12.16
C SER A 108 -20.62 -19.85 11.71
N THR A 109 -21.04 -18.82 10.96
CA THR A 109 -22.43 -18.66 10.51
C THR A 109 -22.61 -19.01 9.04
N GLY A 110 -21.54 -19.05 8.26
CA GLY A 110 -21.57 -19.18 6.80
C GLY A 110 -22.14 -17.96 6.07
N THR A 111 -22.42 -16.86 6.78
CA THR A 111 -23.00 -15.64 6.21
C THR A 111 -21.94 -14.61 5.85
N TRP A 112 -22.24 -13.76 4.86
CA TRP A 112 -21.35 -12.68 4.44
C TRP A 112 -21.50 -11.47 5.36
N HIS A 113 -20.38 -10.90 5.76
CA HIS A 113 -20.30 -9.66 6.53
C HIS A 113 -19.28 -8.71 5.92
N ASN A 114 -19.53 -7.41 6.04
CA ASN A 114 -18.52 -6.40 5.76
C ASN A 114 -17.78 -6.05 7.05
N TYR A 115 -16.46 -6.15 6.98
CA TYR A 115 -15.53 -5.85 8.06
C TYR A 115 -14.79 -4.55 7.78
N GLU A 116 -14.76 -3.65 8.75
CA GLU A 116 -13.99 -2.40 8.68
C GLU A 116 -12.54 -2.64 9.07
N PHE A 117 -11.63 -1.81 8.57
CA PHE A 117 -10.22 -1.89 8.89
C PHE A 117 -9.90 -1.11 10.16
N GLU A 118 -9.17 -1.73 11.08
CA GLU A 118 -8.75 -1.13 12.34
C GLU A 118 -7.28 -1.45 12.63
N PHE A 119 -6.56 -0.51 13.22
CA PHE A 119 -5.24 -0.80 13.78
C PHE A 119 -5.41 -1.44 15.15
N GLY A 120 -4.89 -2.65 15.32
CA GLY A 120 -4.85 -3.34 16.61
C GLY A 120 -3.53 -3.15 17.34
N ALA A 121 -3.51 -3.52 18.61
CA ALA A 121 -2.26 -3.71 19.35
C ALA A 121 -1.65 -5.06 18.97
N LEU A 122 -0.34 -5.08 18.69
CA LEU A 122 0.42 -6.31 18.53
C LEU A 122 0.99 -6.71 19.90
N GLY A 123 0.53 -7.85 20.41
CA GLY A 123 1.06 -8.44 21.64
C GLY A 123 2.48 -8.98 21.45
N VAL A 124 3.23 -9.03 22.54
CA VAL A 124 4.56 -9.61 22.59
C VAL A 124 4.61 -10.61 23.74
N GLY A 125 4.98 -11.86 23.45
CA GLY A 125 5.12 -12.91 24.46
C GLY A 125 6.36 -13.77 24.21
N GLU A 126 7.07 -14.16 25.25
CA GLU A 126 8.33 -14.91 25.13
C GLU A 126 8.12 -16.33 24.58
N GLU A 127 7.02 -16.99 24.97
CA GLU A 127 6.72 -18.40 24.67
C GLU A 127 5.70 -18.59 23.54
N THR A 128 5.25 -17.51 22.91
CA THR A 128 4.18 -17.55 21.90
C THR A 128 4.66 -18.30 20.66
N PRO A 129 4.05 -19.43 20.26
CA PRO A 129 4.49 -20.13 19.06
C PRO A 129 4.24 -19.25 17.82
N LEU A 130 5.18 -19.31 16.86
CA LEU A 130 4.98 -18.64 15.58
C LEU A 130 3.77 -19.27 14.87
N PRO A 131 2.82 -18.48 14.35
CA PRO A 131 1.74 -19.01 13.52
C PRO A 131 2.30 -19.85 12.38
N ALA A 132 1.74 -21.03 12.13
CA ALA A 132 2.28 -22.00 11.18
C ALA A 132 2.32 -21.48 9.72
N ASP A 133 1.49 -20.49 9.41
CA ASP A 133 1.37 -19.80 8.14
C ASP A 133 2.33 -18.61 7.99
N LEU A 134 2.96 -18.16 9.07
CA LEU A 134 3.82 -16.99 9.08
C LEU A 134 5.29 -17.37 8.81
N SER A 135 5.77 -17.11 7.60
CA SER A 135 7.19 -17.27 7.27
C SER A 135 8.04 -16.14 7.87
N PRO A 136 9.37 -16.34 8.05
CA PRO A 136 10.28 -15.27 8.47
C PRO A 136 10.23 -14.02 7.59
N SER A 137 10.12 -14.20 6.26
CA SER A 137 9.94 -13.10 5.31
C SER A 137 8.60 -12.39 5.45
N GLY A 138 7.58 -13.10 5.91
CA GLY A 138 6.30 -12.50 6.29
C GLY A 138 6.47 -11.51 7.44
N ILE A 139 7.29 -11.82 8.43
CA ILE A 139 7.52 -10.93 9.58
C ILE A 139 8.09 -9.57 9.14
N ASP A 140 8.84 -9.49 8.05
CA ASP A 140 9.34 -8.22 7.50
C ASP A 140 8.21 -7.36 6.89
N LEU A 141 7.14 -8.01 6.44
CA LEU A 141 5.95 -7.36 5.87
C LEU A 141 4.92 -6.96 6.94
N LEU A 142 5.10 -7.38 8.19
CA LEU A 142 4.24 -6.96 9.29
C LEU A 142 4.32 -5.45 9.52
N GLY A 143 3.20 -4.89 9.91
CA GLY A 143 3.01 -3.47 10.11
C GLY A 143 3.15 -2.65 8.81
N SER A 144 2.71 -3.22 7.69
CA SER A 144 2.72 -2.54 6.39
C SER A 144 1.37 -2.61 5.69
N LEU A 145 0.96 -1.47 5.13
CA LEU A 145 -0.15 -1.37 4.18
C LEU A 145 0.46 -1.20 2.80
N ARG A 146 0.17 -2.10 1.86
CA ARG A 146 0.70 -2.06 0.51
C ARG A 146 -0.43 -1.86 -0.48
N PHE A 147 -0.33 -0.80 -1.27
CA PHE A 147 -1.34 -0.41 -2.22
C PHE A 147 -0.73 -0.34 -3.61
N THR A 148 -1.04 -1.31 -4.46
CA THR A 148 -0.50 -1.40 -5.82
C THR A 148 -1.48 -0.78 -6.80
N VAL A 149 -1.03 0.13 -7.67
CA VAL A 149 -1.81 0.75 -8.74
C VAL A 149 -1.13 0.49 -10.08
N TYR A 150 -1.89 0.06 -11.08
CA TYR A 150 -1.37 -0.11 -12.43
C TYR A 150 -2.44 0.07 -13.49
N ARG A 151 -1.99 0.43 -14.70
CA ARG A 151 -2.82 0.42 -15.89
C ARG A 151 -3.06 -1.02 -16.33
N GLY A 152 -4.32 -1.44 -16.31
CA GLY A 152 -4.71 -2.83 -16.51
C GLY A 152 -5.49 -3.04 -17.79
N LYS A 153 -5.61 -4.30 -18.19
CA LYS A 153 -6.63 -4.77 -19.14
C LYS A 153 -7.33 -6.01 -18.56
N PRO A 154 -8.62 -6.20 -18.85
CA PRO A 154 -9.31 -7.40 -18.42
C PRO A 154 -8.71 -8.63 -19.11
N GLN A 155 -8.51 -9.69 -18.34
CA GLN A 155 -8.19 -11.02 -18.81
C GLN A 155 -9.33 -11.94 -18.39
N LYS A 156 -10.03 -12.51 -19.36
CA LYS A 156 -11.13 -13.43 -19.05
C LYS A 156 -10.60 -14.64 -18.28
N PHE A 157 -11.28 -15.00 -17.20
CA PHE A 157 -11.00 -16.25 -16.50
C PHE A 157 -11.46 -17.45 -17.35
N ASP A 158 -10.74 -18.56 -17.23
CA ASP A 158 -11.15 -19.82 -17.86
C ASP A 158 -12.48 -20.33 -17.29
N LYS A 159 -12.75 -20.05 -16.02
CA LYS A 159 -13.99 -20.34 -15.30
C LYS A 159 -14.42 -19.12 -14.49
N PRO A 160 -15.72 -18.80 -14.40
CA PRO A 160 -16.19 -17.72 -13.54
C PRO A 160 -15.70 -17.95 -12.10
N TYR A 161 -15.12 -16.92 -11.50
CA TYR A 161 -14.56 -16.94 -10.15
C TYR A 161 -15.56 -16.28 -9.19
N VAL A 162 -15.85 -16.93 -8.07
CA VAL A 162 -16.59 -16.30 -6.97
C VAL A 162 -15.59 -16.13 -5.84
N PHE A 163 -15.47 -14.92 -5.32
CA PHE A 163 -14.61 -14.66 -4.17
C PHE A 163 -15.01 -15.59 -3.03
N ASP A 164 -14.09 -16.49 -2.69
CA ASP A 164 -14.25 -17.58 -1.73
C ASP A 164 -13.07 -17.63 -0.75
N GLU A 165 -12.24 -16.59 -0.73
CA GLU A 165 -11.11 -16.49 0.20
C GLU A 165 -11.62 -16.47 1.66
N GLU A 166 -10.87 -17.15 2.53
CA GLU A 166 -11.11 -17.15 3.97
C GLU A 166 -10.62 -15.83 4.59
N MET A 167 -11.26 -15.43 5.70
CA MET A 167 -10.82 -14.22 6.41
C MET A 167 -9.35 -14.40 6.84
N PRO A 168 -8.46 -13.44 6.51
CA PRO A 168 -7.05 -13.55 6.85
C PRO A 168 -6.85 -13.73 8.36
N LYS A 169 -6.02 -14.70 8.73
CA LYS A 169 -5.63 -14.88 10.13
C LYS A 169 -4.84 -13.66 10.59
N ILE A 170 -5.37 -12.96 11.58
CA ILE A 170 -4.71 -11.80 12.20
C ILE A 170 -3.66 -12.30 13.19
N VAL A 171 -2.44 -11.82 13.04
CA VAL A 171 -1.35 -12.09 13.97
C VAL A 171 -1.50 -11.18 15.19
N THR A 172 -2.12 -11.67 16.26
CA THR A 172 -2.37 -10.88 17.48
C THR A 172 -1.16 -10.76 18.39
N GLU A 173 -0.25 -11.73 18.36
CA GLU A 173 0.88 -11.82 19.27
C GLU A 173 2.08 -12.50 18.60
N LEU A 174 3.30 -12.03 18.92
CA LEU A 174 4.54 -12.62 18.41
C LEU A 174 5.64 -12.73 19.47
N PRO A 175 6.59 -13.66 19.28
CA PRO A 175 7.84 -13.68 20.02
C PRO A 175 8.60 -12.36 19.97
N GLU A 176 9.01 -11.85 21.13
CA GLU A 176 9.85 -10.65 21.23
C GLU A 176 11.12 -10.77 20.37
N ARG A 177 11.75 -11.95 20.37
CA ARG A 177 12.95 -12.24 19.58
C ARG A 177 12.80 -11.96 18.08
N LEU A 178 11.58 -12.04 17.53
CA LEU A 178 11.29 -11.80 16.11
C LEU A 178 10.97 -10.33 15.81
N LEU A 179 10.57 -9.58 16.83
CA LEU A 179 10.31 -8.15 16.76
C LEU A 179 11.52 -7.32 17.18
N LYS A 180 12.57 -7.94 17.73
CA LYS A 180 13.79 -7.24 18.13
C LYS A 180 14.40 -6.46 16.97
N GLY A 181 14.51 -5.14 17.15
CA GLY A 181 15.00 -4.22 16.11
C GLY A 181 13.95 -3.81 15.07
N LYS A 182 12.71 -4.29 15.20
CA LYS A 182 11.57 -3.85 14.39
C LYS A 182 10.64 -2.98 15.25
N GLU A 183 10.40 -1.75 14.82
CA GLU A 183 9.55 -0.79 15.55
C GLU A 183 8.03 -1.06 15.36
N ILE A 184 7.61 -2.31 15.50
CA ILE A 184 6.23 -2.76 15.24
C ILE A 184 5.49 -2.94 16.56
N LYS A 185 4.54 -2.05 16.84
CA LYS A 185 3.66 -2.13 18.02
C LYS A 185 2.20 -2.40 17.68
N ASN A 186 1.87 -2.30 16.40
CA ASN A 186 0.52 -2.40 15.90
C ASN A 186 0.44 -3.46 14.81
N ASN A 187 -0.73 -4.06 14.70
CA ASN A 187 -1.11 -4.94 13.60
C ASN A 187 -2.41 -4.39 12.98
N MET A 188 -2.86 -5.04 11.92
CA MET A 188 -4.20 -4.81 11.42
C MET A 188 -5.21 -5.77 12.07
N GLN A 189 -6.38 -5.24 12.40
CA GLN A 189 -7.55 -5.97 12.86
C GLN A 189 -8.77 -5.62 12.00
N PHE A 190 -9.81 -6.44 12.14
CA PHE A 190 -11.10 -6.25 11.51
C PHE A 190 -12.13 -5.94 12.59
N SER A 191 -12.79 -4.78 12.52
CA SER A 191 -13.82 -4.40 13.47
C SER A 191 -15.15 -4.14 12.78
N SER A 192 -16.24 -4.27 13.53
CA SER A 192 -17.62 -4.18 13.04
C SER A 192 -18.02 -5.30 12.07
N ARG A 193 -19.06 -6.06 12.41
CA ARG A 193 -19.68 -7.06 11.53
C ARG A 193 -21.02 -6.53 11.06
N THR A 194 -21.05 -5.87 9.90
CA THR A 194 -22.33 -5.50 9.28
C THR A 194 -22.74 -6.60 8.30
N PRO A 195 -24.00 -7.07 8.27
CA PRO A 195 -24.45 -8.01 7.26
C PRO A 195 -24.12 -7.50 5.85
N GLY A 196 -23.55 -8.39 5.03
CA GLY A 196 -23.13 -8.10 3.66
C GLY A 196 -23.80 -9.04 2.67
N SER A 197 -23.79 -8.65 1.40
CA SER A 197 -24.16 -9.54 0.30
C SER A 197 -22.96 -10.40 -0.11
N SER A 198 -23.24 -11.59 -0.63
CA SER A 198 -22.22 -12.38 -1.32
C SER A 198 -21.58 -11.55 -2.44
N PRO A 199 -20.26 -11.62 -2.64
CA PRO A 199 -19.58 -11.04 -3.78
C PRO A 199 -20.19 -11.55 -5.08
N SER A 200 -20.23 -10.69 -6.09
CA SER A 200 -20.66 -11.04 -7.44
C SER A 200 -19.67 -11.99 -8.10
N VAL A 201 -20.19 -12.90 -8.94
CA VAL A 201 -19.38 -13.73 -9.83
C VAL A 201 -18.52 -12.83 -10.73
N GLN A 202 -17.22 -13.11 -10.79
CA GLN A 202 -16.25 -12.41 -11.60
C GLN A 202 -15.90 -13.23 -12.84
N TYR A 203 -15.86 -12.56 -13.99
CA TYR A 203 -15.54 -13.17 -15.28
C TYR A 203 -14.16 -12.78 -15.80
N HIS A 204 -13.53 -11.77 -15.18
CA HIS A 204 -12.27 -11.22 -15.62
C HIS A 204 -11.34 -11.01 -14.43
N ASP A 205 -10.09 -11.41 -14.58
CA ASP A 205 -8.95 -10.87 -13.85
C ASP A 205 -8.49 -9.58 -14.54
N TYR A 206 -7.55 -8.87 -13.92
CA TYR A 206 -6.91 -7.70 -14.49
C TYR A 206 -5.41 -7.89 -14.47
N ILE A 207 -4.80 -7.74 -15.63
CA ILE A 207 -3.35 -7.83 -15.77
C ILE A 207 -2.77 -6.50 -16.23
N PRO A 208 -1.55 -6.15 -15.80
CA PRO A 208 -0.90 -4.94 -16.27
C PRO A 208 -0.70 -4.95 -17.79
N ILE A 209 -0.87 -3.78 -18.43
CA ILE A 209 -0.51 -3.64 -19.84
C ILE A 209 1.01 -3.81 -20.03
N LYS A 210 1.44 -4.29 -21.20
CA LYS A 210 2.87 -4.54 -21.45
C LYS A 210 3.68 -3.22 -21.51
N GLY A 211 4.94 -3.29 -21.11
CA GLY A 211 5.90 -2.18 -21.17
C GLY A 211 5.80 -1.19 -20.02
N ASN A 212 6.54 -0.08 -20.11
CA ASN A 212 6.69 0.89 -19.01
C ASN A 212 5.37 1.51 -18.55
N ASN A 213 4.37 1.62 -19.43
CA ASN A 213 3.08 2.24 -19.11
C ASN A 213 2.20 1.39 -18.18
N GLY A 214 2.41 0.07 -18.13
CA GLY A 214 1.71 -0.82 -17.22
C GLY A 214 2.53 -1.20 -15.98
N ARG A 215 3.70 -0.59 -15.77
CA ARG A 215 4.51 -0.86 -14.57
C ARG A 215 3.65 -0.59 -13.31
N PRO A 216 3.52 -1.56 -12.39
CA PRO A 216 2.86 -1.31 -11.13
C PRO A 216 3.62 -0.33 -10.24
N TYR A 217 2.86 0.56 -9.60
CA TYR A 217 3.33 1.45 -8.54
C TYR A 217 2.83 0.89 -7.22
N GLU A 218 3.74 0.52 -6.33
CA GLU A 218 3.40 0.02 -5.00
C GLU A 218 3.67 1.11 -3.97
N PHE A 219 2.60 1.63 -3.37
CA PHE A 219 2.66 2.57 -2.27
C PHE A 219 2.65 1.77 -0.97
N VAL A 220 3.67 1.96 -0.13
CA VAL A 220 3.88 1.23 1.11
C VAL A 220 3.77 2.19 2.28
N PHE A 221 2.81 1.97 3.18
CA PHE A 221 2.68 2.70 4.43
C PHE A 221 3.15 1.81 5.57
N LEU A 222 4.30 2.12 6.13
CA LEU A 222 4.88 1.43 7.28
C LEU A 222 4.36 2.11 8.55
N TYR A 223 3.51 1.42 9.30
CA TYR A 223 3.03 1.94 10.57
C TYR A 223 3.94 1.49 11.70
N ARG A 224 4.78 2.42 12.16
CA ARG A 224 5.88 2.20 13.12
C ARG A 224 5.82 3.22 14.25
N SER A 225 6.47 2.91 15.37
CA SER A 225 6.50 3.78 16.55
C SER A 225 7.51 4.92 16.38
N ARG A 226 7.04 6.17 16.31
CA ARG A 226 7.92 7.36 16.20
C ARG A 226 8.94 7.51 17.34
N SER A 227 8.60 7.04 18.55
CA SER A 227 9.39 7.26 19.77
C SER A 227 10.76 6.55 19.77
N GLU A 228 10.90 5.44 19.06
CA GLU A 228 12.15 4.66 19.04
C GLU A 228 13.11 5.16 17.96
N CYS A 229 12.55 5.59 16.85
CA CYS A 229 13.25 6.19 15.72
C CYS A 229 14.12 7.40 16.13
N ILE A 230 13.61 8.28 16.99
CA ILE A 230 14.38 9.43 17.51
C ILE A 230 15.46 8.96 18.49
N THR A 231 15.17 7.93 19.29
CA THR A 231 16.09 7.48 20.34
C THR A 231 17.32 6.79 19.75
N TYR A 232 17.17 6.01 18.67
CA TYR A 232 18.32 5.40 18.00
C TYR A 232 19.14 6.40 17.18
N ALA A 233 18.57 7.43 16.59
CA ALA A 233 19.38 8.46 15.92
C ALA A 233 20.33 9.18 16.89
N TRP A 234 19.85 9.51 18.09
CA TRP A 234 20.67 10.16 19.14
C TRP A 234 21.59 9.17 19.86
N ALA A 235 21.10 7.98 20.19
CA ALA A 235 21.91 6.95 20.85
C ALA A 235 22.95 6.35 19.91
N PHE A 236 22.71 6.21 18.60
CA PHE A 236 23.70 5.68 17.65
C PHE A 236 24.79 6.70 17.36
N TRP A 237 24.51 8.01 17.32
CA TRP A 237 25.55 9.05 17.35
C TRP A 237 26.32 9.07 18.67
N SER A 238 25.68 8.78 19.81
CA SER A 238 26.34 8.75 21.12
C SER A 238 27.10 7.43 21.42
N LEU A 239 26.63 6.28 20.90
CA LEU A 239 27.19 4.94 21.15
C LEU A 239 28.16 4.48 20.06
N THR A 240 28.10 4.94 18.82
CA THR A 240 29.21 4.67 17.88
C THR A 240 30.48 5.44 18.27
N TYR A 241 30.34 6.57 18.97
CA TYR A 241 31.49 7.30 19.53
C TYR A 241 32.04 6.70 20.84
N THR A 242 31.26 5.90 21.58
CA THR A 242 31.68 5.37 22.91
C THR A 242 31.77 3.84 23.00
N GLY A 243 30.96 3.08 22.26
CA GLY A 243 30.89 1.61 22.32
C GLY A 243 31.92 0.87 21.46
N ILE A 244 32.36 1.45 20.33
CA ILE A 244 33.44 0.85 19.52
C ILE A 244 34.78 0.89 20.29
N LEU A 245 34.95 1.83 21.23
CA LEU A 245 36.14 1.89 22.09
C LEU A 245 36.12 0.88 23.25
N GLN A 246 34.95 0.37 23.66
CA GLN A 246 34.86 -0.57 24.79
C GLN A 246 35.06 -2.04 24.36
N ASN A 247 34.61 -2.43 23.17
CA ASN A 247 34.74 -3.82 22.70
C ASN A 247 36.10 -4.18 22.08
N LEU A 248 37.07 -3.26 22.03
CA LEU A 248 38.46 -3.53 21.62
C LEU A 248 39.41 -3.86 22.78
N GLY A 249 38.89 -4.23 23.95
CA GLY A 249 39.76 -4.62 25.08
C GLY A 249 40.60 -3.45 25.61
N CYS A 250 40.04 -2.23 25.59
CA CYS A 250 40.69 -1.10 26.25
C CYS A 250 40.58 -1.29 27.77
N ILE A 251 41.65 -1.84 28.35
CA ILE A 251 42.00 -1.74 29.78
C ILE A 251 41.59 -0.34 30.28
N PRO A 252 40.93 -0.19 31.43
CA PRO A 252 40.60 1.14 31.97
C PRO A 252 41.89 1.92 32.16
N ARG A 253 42.24 2.76 31.19
CA ARG A 253 43.31 3.73 31.35
C ARG A 253 42.78 4.78 32.29
N SER A 254 43.63 5.16 33.26
CA SER A 254 43.46 6.33 34.10
C SER A 254 42.81 7.48 33.32
N PRO A 255 41.87 8.23 33.92
CA PRO A 255 41.13 9.29 33.22
C PRO A 255 42.12 10.14 32.44
N SER A 256 41.91 10.20 31.12
CA SER A 256 42.79 10.99 30.26
C SER A 256 42.77 12.42 30.79
N PRO A 257 43.92 13.11 30.85
CA PRO A 257 43.96 14.49 31.30
C PRO A 257 42.95 15.30 30.49
N PRO A 258 42.22 16.23 31.13
CA PRO A 258 41.20 17.01 30.45
C PRO A 258 41.81 17.65 29.19
N PRO A 259 41.10 17.62 28.05
CA PRO A 259 41.62 18.16 26.81
C PRO A 259 42.02 19.62 27.01
N ASP A 260 43.21 19.98 26.52
CA ASP A 260 43.74 21.32 26.64
C ASP A 260 42.75 22.32 26.03
N ALA A 261 42.21 23.20 26.87
CA ALA A 261 41.20 24.18 26.49
C ALA A 261 41.69 25.09 25.35
N THR A 262 43.00 25.32 25.24
CA THR A 262 43.58 26.12 24.16
C THR A 262 43.47 25.43 22.80
N ILE A 263 43.70 24.12 22.74
CA ILE A 263 43.58 23.32 21.53
C ILE A 263 42.10 23.22 21.10
N MET A 264 41.20 23.08 22.06
CA MET A 264 39.75 23.08 21.80
C MET A 264 39.29 24.39 21.19
N LEU A 265 39.67 25.53 21.78
CA LEU A 265 39.36 26.86 21.26
C LEU A 265 39.93 27.07 19.85
N GLN A 266 41.18 26.67 19.62
CA GLN A 266 41.81 26.78 18.30
C GLN A 266 41.04 25.97 17.23
N ARG A 267 40.63 24.74 17.55
CA ARG A 267 39.81 23.92 16.64
C ARG A 267 38.45 24.54 16.36
N THR A 268 37.81 25.14 17.35
CA THR A 268 36.54 25.84 17.15
C THR A 268 36.74 27.06 16.25
N GLU A 269 37.82 27.83 16.45
CA GLU A 269 38.11 28.99 15.62
C GLU A 269 38.44 28.60 14.17
N ASP A 270 39.20 27.53 13.95
CA ASP A 270 39.51 27.00 12.63
C ASP A 270 38.24 26.50 11.91
N MET A 271 37.36 25.78 12.60
CA MET A 271 36.09 25.34 12.06
C MET A 271 35.21 26.53 11.63
N LEU A 272 35.18 27.58 12.44
CA LEU A 272 34.42 28.80 12.18
C LEU A 272 34.99 29.56 10.97
N ARG A 273 36.33 29.61 10.84
CA ARG A 273 37.02 30.17 9.67
C ARG A 273 36.68 29.40 8.39
N ILE A 274 36.73 28.06 8.42
CA ILE A 274 36.40 27.21 7.28
C ILE A 274 34.93 27.40 6.87
N SER A 275 34.01 27.38 7.84
CA SER A 275 32.57 27.59 7.57
C SER A 275 32.30 28.95 6.92
N LYS A 276 32.95 30.01 7.43
CA LYS A 276 32.84 31.36 6.87
C LYS A 276 33.42 31.45 5.45
N GLN A 277 34.51 30.74 5.17
CA GLN A 277 35.09 30.67 3.84
C GLN A 277 34.15 29.95 2.86
N GLN A 278 33.60 28.80 3.25
CA GLN A 278 32.63 28.05 2.42
C GLN A 278 31.38 28.86 2.12
N ALA A 279 30.86 29.63 3.10
CA ALA A 279 29.74 30.53 2.89
C ALA A 279 30.05 31.63 1.86
N ARG A 280 31.26 32.20 1.90
CA ARG A 280 31.70 33.20 0.90
C ARG A 280 31.80 32.59 -0.50
N GLU A 281 32.38 31.41 -0.63
CA GLU A 281 32.50 30.71 -1.92
C GLU A 281 31.12 30.36 -2.50
N ARG A 282 30.18 29.93 -1.65
CA ARG A 282 28.79 29.67 -2.07
C ARG A 282 28.10 30.94 -2.57
N ASN A 283 28.27 32.06 -1.87
CA ASN A 283 27.69 33.34 -2.28
C ASN A 283 28.28 33.84 -3.61
N LEU A 284 29.58 33.66 -3.84
CA LEU A 284 30.20 34.00 -5.13
C LEU A 284 29.65 33.16 -6.28
N ARG A 285 29.41 31.85 -6.06
CA ARG A 285 28.77 30.99 -7.07
C ARG A 285 27.33 31.41 -7.40
N ILE A 286 26.58 31.85 -6.41
CA ILE A 286 25.20 32.35 -6.62
C ILE A 286 25.24 33.59 -7.52
N ILE A 287 26.11 34.55 -7.21
CA ILE A 287 26.27 35.78 -8.02
C ILE A 287 26.67 35.45 -9.47
N GLU A 288 27.60 34.50 -9.67
CA GLU A 288 28.01 34.07 -11.02
C GLU A 288 26.86 33.43 -11.81
N LEU A 289 26.00 32.66 -11.14
CA LEU A 289 24.82 32.05 -11.77
C LEU A 289 23.76 33.09 -12.12
N GLU A 290 23.52 34.06 -11.25
CA GLU A 290 22.62 35.18 -11.51
C GLU A 290 23.09 36.03 -12.71
N GLU A 291 24.40 36.27 -12.82
CA GLU A 291 24.97 36.98 -13.98
C GLU A 291 24.80 36.21 -15.29
N LYS A 292 24.99 34.87 -15.26
CA LYS A 292 24.76 34.01 -16.44
C LYS A 292 23.30 34.01 -16.88
N LEU A 293 22.36 33.99 -15.92
CA LEU A 293 20.94 34.09 -16.21
C LEU A 293 20.59 35.46 -16.83
N ALA A 294 21.09 36.56 -16.27
CA ALA A 294 20.86 37.90 -16.80
C ALA A 294 21.39 38.07 -18.25
N ARG A 295 22.55 37.48 -18.57
CA ARG A 295 23.09 37.47 -19.95
C ARG A 295 22.24 36.62 -20.90
N ALA A 296 21.73 35.48 -20.44
CA ALA A 296 20.88 34.62 -21.26
C ALA A 296 19.53 35.30 -21.57
N GLU A 297 18.95 36.02 -20.59
CA GLU A 297 17.70 36.77 -20.76
C GLU A 297 17.87 37.95 -21.73
N SER A 298 18.95 38.73 -21.59
CA SER A 298 19.23 39.87 -22.48
C SER A 298 19.60 39.45 -23.92
N GLY A 299 20.23 38.29 -24.10
CA GLY A 299 20.52 37.73 -25.42
C GLY A 299 19.29 37.20 -26.18
N SER A 300 18.20 36.90 -25.48
CA SER A 300 16.96 36.36 -26.08
C SER A 300 16.07 37.44 -26.71
N GLN A 301 16.24 38.71 -26.32
CA GLN A 301 15.35 39.80 -26.74
C GLN A 301 15.73 40.46 -28.08
N ALA A 302 16.90 40.13 -28.66
CA ALA A 302 17.41 40.76 -29.88
C ALA A 302 17.05 40.02 -31.19
N GLY A 303 16.28 38.93 -31.14
CA GLY A 303 16.13 38.01 -32.28
C GLY A 303 14.71 37.56 -32.65
N SER A 304 13.65 38.23 -32.19
CA SER A 304 12.28 37.79 -32.53
C SER A 304 11.30 38.97 -32.67
N VAL A 305 11.54 39.80 -33.67
CA VAL A 305 10.46 40.48 -34.39
C VAL A 305 10.33 39.75 -35.73
N ILE A 306 9.66 38.60 -35.70
CA ILE A 306 9.04 38.05 -36.90
C ILE A 306 7.55 38.20 -36.65
N ASP A 307 6.97 39.26 -37.24
CA ASP A 307 5.53 39.33 -37.48
C ASP A 307 5.16 38.13 -38.34
N LEU A 308 4.64 37.09 -37.68
CA LEU A 308 4.06 35.93 -38.33
C LEU A 308 2.56 36.07 -38.19
N ASP A 309 1.96 36.58 -39.26
CA ASP A 309 0.53 36.54 -39.50
C ASP A 309 0.01 35.12 -39.28
N SER A 310 -1.10 35.08 -38.54
CA SER A 310 -1.84 33.91 -38.11
C SER A 310 -2.19 32.96 -39.27
N ASN A 311 -1.47 31.84 -39.44
CA ASN A 311 -1.97 30.51 -39.89
C ASN A 311 -0.91 29.51 -40.41
N THR A 312 0.39 29.69 -40.17
CA THR A 312 1.40 28.77 -40.75
C THR A 312 2.07 27.90 -39.69
N THR A 313 1.69 26.61 -39.66
CA THR A 313 2.35 25.60 -38.81
C THR A 313 3.62 25.10 -39.50
N LEU A 314 4.79 25.44 -38.96
CA LEU A 314 6.07 24.94 -39.46
C LEU A 314 6.45 23.63 -38.76
N VAL A 315 6.66 22.56 -39.55
CA VAL A 315 7.18 21.28 -39.05
C VAL A 315 8.67 21.17 -39.43
N PRO A 316 9.59 20.98 -38.46
CA PRO A 316 11.00 20.81 -38.77
C PRO A 316 11.24 19.46 -39.44
N THR A 317 11.92 19.45 -40.59
CA THR A 317 12.42 18.21 -41.19
C THR A 317 13.86 17.95 -40.78
N ARG A 318 14.24 16.66 -40.76
CA ARG A 318 15.52 16.14 -40.22
C ARG A 318 16.76 16.55 -41.04
N GLU A 319 16.59 17.26 -42.16
CA GLU A 319 17.67 17.66 -43.07
C GLU A 319 17.80 19.18 -43.26
N GLY A 320 17.17 19.99 -42.41
CA GLY A 320 17.40 21.44 -42.40
C GLY A 320 16.71 22.23 -43.52
N GLY A 321 15.71 21.65 -44.19
CA GLY A 321 14.87 22.35 -45.18
C GLY A 321 13.48 22.71 -44.61
N VAL A 322 13.07 23.96 -44.75
CA VAL A 322 11.69 24.40 -44.48
C VAL A 322 10.86 24.21 -45.74
N LYS A 323 9.93 23.25 -45.73
CA LYS A 323 9.00 23.00 -46.82
C LYS A 323 7.64 23.58 -46.45
N ILE A 324 7.14 24.52 -47.26
CA ILE A 324 5.82 25.13 -47.12
C ILE A 324 4.85 24.27 -47.95
N GLU A 325 3.94 23.56 -47.30
CA GLU A 325 2.85 22.84 -47.99
C GLU A 325 1.54 23.62 -47.87
N PRO A 326 0.82 23.86 -48.98
CA PRO A 326 -0.49 24.49 -48.94
C PRO A 326 -1.53 23.53 -48.36
N ASN A 327 -2.31 24.06 -47.42
CA ASN A 327 -3.36 23.38 -46.67
C ASN A 327 -4.45 22.85 -47.63
N SER A 328 -4.45 21.55 -47.92
CA SER A 328 -5.46 20.90 -48.77
C SER A 328 -6.51 20.18 -47.92
N ASN A 329 -7.76 20.43 -48.32
CA ASN A 329 -9.01 19.96 -47.73
C ASN A 329 -9.02 18.46 -47.42
N TRP A 330 -9.42 18.12 -46.19
CA TRP A 330 -9.95 16.80 -45.86
C TRP A 330 -11.34 16.61 -46.48
N PRO A 331 -11.66 15.44 -47.06
CA PRO A 331 -13.01 15.18 -47.55
C PRO A 331 -13.98 14.83 -46.39
N PRO A 332 -15.31 15.00 -46.56
CA PRO A 332 -16.31 14.70 -45.54
C PRO A 332 -16.44 13.19 -45.26
N LEU A 333 -16.81 12.87 -44.02
CA LEU A 333 -16.78 11.54 -43.40
C LEU A 333 -17.93 10.58 -43.81
N ASP A 334 -18.57 10.77 -44.97
CA ASP A 334 -19.79 10.04 -45.36
C ASP A 334 -19.62 9.09 -46.57
N GLN A 335 -18.39 8.73 -46.96
CA GLN A 335 -18.12 7.83 -48.10
C GLN A 335 -17.20 6.64 -47.79
N LEU A 336 -17.29 6.03 -46.61
CA LEU A 336 -16.63 4.75 -46.36
C LEU A 336 -17.62 3.59 -46.57
N GLY A 337 -17.54 2.97 -47.75
CA GLY A 337 -18.17 1.69 -48.04
C GLY A 337 -17.58 0.53 -47.22
N PRO A 338 -18.21 -0.66 -47.28
CA PRO A 338 -17.81 -1.81 -46.45
C PRO A 338 -16.43 -2.33 -46.87
N TYR A 339 -15.52 -2.43 -45.90
CA TYR A 339 -14.17 -2.94 -46.10
C TYR A 339 -14.19 -4.41 -46.56
N GLU A 340 -13.67 -4.64 -47.77
CA GLU A 340 -13.24 -5.96 -48.23
C GLU A 340 -12.02 -6.44 -47.43
N VAL A 341 -12.10 -7.69 -47.00
CA VAL A 341 -11.05 -8.41 -46.28
C VAL A 341 -9.93 -8.76 -47.26
N LEU A 342 -8.76 -8.11 -47.13
CA LEU A 342 -7.55 -8.51 -47.85
C LEU A 342 -6.84 -9.70 -47.14
N PRO A 343 -6.24 -10.63 -47.91
CA PRO A 343 -5.68 -11.88 -47.39
C PRO A 343 -4.35 -11.67 -46.66
N ARG A 344 -4.16 -12.47 -45.60
CA ARG A 344 -2.95 -12.55 -44.78
C ARG A 344 -1.74 -12.98 -45.60
N LEU A 345 -0.74 -12.10 -45.71
CA LEU A 345 0.62 -12.45 -46.08
C LEU A 345 1.26 -13.28 -44.95
N LYS A 346 1.66 -14.51 -45.26
CA LYS A 346 2.52 -15.34 -44.42
C LYS A 346 3.94 -14.77 -44.50
N ALA A 347 4.46 -14.28 -43.37
CA ALA A 347 5.88 -13.98 -43.23
C ALA A 347 6.59 -15.22 -42.67
N GLU A 348 7.60 -15.69 -43.40
CA GLU A 348 8.49 -16.78 -43.00
C GLU A 348 9.35 -16.37 -41.81
N LEU A 349 9.42 -17.26 -40.82
CA LEU A 349 10.22 -17.14 -39.61
C LEU A 349 11.66 -17.56 -39.95
N ARG A 350 12.63 -16.65 -39.83
CA ARG A 350 14.05 -17.00 -39.81
C ARG A 350 14.52 -17.15 -38.36
N ASP A 351 15.04 -18.33 -38.09
CA ASP A 351 15.77 -18.70 -36.88
C ASP A 351 17.02 -17.84 -36.70
N SER A 352 17.35 -17.51 -35.45
CA SER A 352 18.69 -17.52 -34.83
C SER A 352 18.77 -16.50 -33.69
N ILE A 353 18.78 -16.99 -32.44
CA ILE A 353 19.62 -16.54 -31.29
C ILE A 353 19.17 -17.39 -30.07
N PRO A 354 20.09 -18.05 -29.33
CA PRO A 354 19.74 -19.05 -28.32
C PRO A 354 19.26 -18.43 -27.00
N PRO A 355 18.41 -19.13 -26.22
CA PRO A 355 18.05 -18.71 -24.88
C PRO A 355 19.16 -19.04 -23.87
N SER A 356 19.49 -18.05 -23.05
CA SER A 356 20.28 -18.17 -21.83
C SER A 356 19.57 -19.07 -20.81
N SER A 357 20.26 -20.13 -20.39
CA SER A 357 19.89 -21.05 -19.33
C SER A 357 20.12 -20.43 -17.95
N LEU A 358 19.08 -20.31 -17.13
CA LEU A 358 19.14 -20.35 -15.66
C LEU A 358 17.74 -20.06 -15.11
N PHE A 359 16.96 -21.12 -14.90
CA PHE A 359 16.05 -21.32 -13.76
C PHE A 359 15.53 -22.76 -13.88
N ASP A 360 16.12 -23.64 -13.07
CA ASP A 360 15.68 -25.03 -12.91
C ASP A 360 14.35 -25.05 -12.15
N ASP A 361 13.29 -25.43 -12.85
CA ASP A 361 12.03 -25.87 -12.24
C ASP A 361 12.22 -27.28 -11.68
N ASN A 362 12.29 -27.36 -10.36
CA ASN A 362 12.44 -28.62 -9.66
C ASN A 362 11.09 -29.36 -9.58
N ASN A 363 11.13 -30.56 -10.16
CA ASN A 363 10.13 -31.62 -10.17
C ASN A 363 9.35 -31.81 -8.85
N ASN A 364 8.02 -31.94 -8.98
CA ASN A 364 7.25 -32.79 -8.06
C ASN A 364 6.27 -33.68 -8.83
N LYS A 365 6.81 -34.70 -9.51
CA LYS A 365 6.07 -35.89 -9.96
C LYS A 365 5.76 -36.74 -8.72
N ARG A 366 4.54 -36.67 -8.20
CA ARG A 366 4.02 -37.69 -7.27
C ARG A 366 3.61 -38.93 -8.06
N LYS A 367 4.23 -40.04 -7.66
CA LYS A 367 3.99 -41.42 -8.07
C LYS A 367 2.53 -41.82 -7.92
N ARG A 368 2.05 -42.57 -8.90
CA ARG A 368 0.74 -43.23 -8.95
C ARG A 368 1.02 -44.72 -9.10
N GLU A 369 0.86 -45.50 -8.04
CA GLU A 369 0.85 -46.97 -8.06
C GLU A 369 -0.09 -47.51 -6.97
N GLY A 370 -0.79 -48.61 -7.31
CA GLY A 370 -1.67 -49.43 -6.46
C GLY A 370 -3.15 -49.30 -6.84
N SER A 371 -3.72 -50.10 -7.75
CA SER A 371 -4.28 -51.46 -7.58
C SER A 371 -5.32 -51.53 -6.43
N THR A 372 -6.55 -52.01 -6.59
CA THR A 372 -7.05 -53.19 -7.31
C THR A 372 -8.57 -53.06 -7.50
N GLU A 373 -9.09 -53.77 -8.49
CA GLU A 373 -10.50 -53.99 -8.82
C GLU A 373 -11.28 -54.65 -7.66
N GLU A 374 -12.55 -54.30 -7.48
CA GLU A 374 -13.70 -55.23 -7.56
C GLU A 374 -15.04 -54.50 -7.35
N ASP A 375 -15.91 -54.72 -8.33
CA ASP A 375 -17.38 -54.87 -8.31
C ASP A 375 -18.33 -53.91 -7.56
N GLY A 376 -19.22 -53.34 -8.38
CA GLY A 376 -20.66 -53.62 -8.26
C GLY A 376 -21.48 -52.78 -7.26
N ASN A 377 -22.20 -51.78 -7.76
CA ASN A 377 -23.65 -51.88 -7.92
C ASN A 377 -24.29 -50.55 -8.32
N GLU A 378 -25.22 -50.67 -9.28
CA GLU A 378 -26.29 -49.75 -9.59
C GLU A 378 -27.08 -49.36 -8.32
N VAL A 379 -27.46 -48.09 -8.16
CA VAL A 379 -28.83 -47.69 -7.79
C VAL A 379 -29.10 -46.27 -8.31
N LEU A 380 -30.06 -46.20 -9.22
CA LEU A 380 -30.87 -45.03 -9.58
C LEU A 380 -31.59 -44.45 -8.35
N THR A 381 -31.61 -43.13 -8.17
CA THR A 381 -32.90 -42.42 -7.99
C THR A 381 -32.79 -40.90 -8.22
N LYS A 382 -33.55 -40.45 -9.22
CA LYS A 382 -34.06 -39.08 -9.40
C LYS A 382 -35.42 -38.96 -8.70
N ARG A 383 -35.88 -37.70 -8.53
CA ARG A 383 -37.24 -37.20 -8.17
C ARG A 383 -37.61 -37.24 -6.67
N ALA A 384 -38.49 -36.41 -6.14
CA ALA A 384 -39.15 -35.12 -6.46
C ALA A 384 -39.89 -34.72 -5.15
N ARG A 385 -39.89 -33.47 -4.69
CA ARG A 385 -40.96 -32.43 -4.84
C ARG A 385 -42.43 -32.88 -4.67
N LEU A 386 -43.11 -32.20 -3.72
CA LEU A 386 -44.57 -32.01 -3.50
C LEU A 386 -45.30 -33.23 -2.88
N GLN A 387 -46.30 -33.19 -1.97
CA GLN A 387 -47.37 -32.26 -1.53
C GLN A 387 -47.64 -32.54 -0.01
N LEU A 388 -47.98 -31.58 0.87
CA LEU A 388 -49.32 -31.04 1.21
C LEU A 388 -50.44 -32.09 1.38
N ASP A 389 -50.96 -32.21 2.62
CA ASP A 389 -52.37 -32.34 3.05
C ASP A 389 -52.39 -32.35 4.59
N GLU A 390 -52.94 -31.32 5.25
CA GLU A 390 -54.32 -31.16 5.77
C GLU A 390 -54.57 -31.72 7.19
N ASN A 391 -54.79 -30.76 8.10
CA ASN A 391 -55.78 -30.66 9.20
C ASN A 391 -56.25 -31.92 9.96
N VAL A 392 -56.27 -31.82 11.30
CA VAL A 392 -57.51 -31.83 12.12
C VAL A 392 -57.22 -31.50 13.60
N VAL A 393 -58.17 -30.78 14.17
CA VAL A 393 -58.35 -30.22 15.52
C VAL A 393 -58.29 -31.26 16.65
N GLY A 394 -57.76 -30.88 17.83
CA GLY A 394 -57.93 -31.64 19.07
C GLY A 394 -57.47 -30.87 20.32
N THR A 395 -58.43 -30.49 21.15
CA THR A 395 -58.34 -29.69 22.38
C THR A 395 -57.81 -30.44 23.62
N SER A 396 -57.29 -29.65 24.57
CA SER A 396 -57.43 -29.77 26.04
C SER A 396 -56.25 -30.28 26.89
N ALA A 397 -55.82 -29.35 27.77
CA ALA A 397 -55.68 -29.42 29.23
C ALA A 397 -54.63 -30.33 29.91
N THR A 398 -54.25 -29.85 31.10
CA THR A 398 -53.36 -30.42 32.15
C THR A 398 -51.86 -30.34 31.83
N GLY A 399 -50.98 -29.71 32.61
CA GLY A 399 -51.01 -29.32 34.02
C GLY A 399 -49.99 -30.16 34.77
N HIS A 400 -48.74 -29.73 34.89
CA HIS A 400 -47.85 -30.19 35.95
C HIS A 400 -46.81 -29.14 36.33
N SER A 401 -46.99 -28.62 37.55
CA SER A 401 -46.01 -27.93 38.36
C SER A 401 -44.94 -28.95 38.81
N LEU A 402 -43.66 -28.63 38.63
CA LEU A 402 -42.58 -29.25 39.39
C LEU A 402 -41.74 -28.19 40.08
N LYS A 403 -41.75 -28.30 41.40
CA LYS A 403 -41.02 -27.53 42.39
C LYS A 403 -39.52 -27.87 42.38
N ARG A 404 -38.73 -26.84 42.65
CA ARG A 404 -37.51 -26.78 43.49
C ARG A 404 -36.39 -27.80 43.25
N LYS A 405 -35.19 -27.24 43.01
CA LYS A 405 -34.05 -27.46 43.91
C LYS A 405 -33.19 -26.20 44.00
N ARG A 406 -32.98 -25.76 45.25
CA ARG A 406 -32.00 -24.76 45.70
C ARG A 406 -30.68 -25.46 45.99
N GLN A 407 -29.56 -24.82 45.69
CA GLN A 407 -28.22 -24.86 46.34
C GLN A 407 -27.22 -24.27 45.34
N ALA A 408 -26.19 -23.50 45.69
CA ALA A 408 -25.76 -22.92 46.96
C ALA A 408 -24.94 -21.67 46.61
N ASP A 409 -24.87 -20.75 47.57
CA ASP A 409 -24.18 -19.47 47.52
C ASP A 409 -22.66 -19.64 47.44
N ASP A 410 -22.02 -18.96 46.48
CA ASP A 410 -20.60 -18.60 46.54
C ASP A 410 -20.52 -17.08 46.68
N GLU A 411 -20.42 -16.63 47.92
CA GLU A 411 -20.08 -15.26 48.29
C GLU A 411 -18.60 -15.01 47.95
N GLN A 412 -18.33 -14.43 46.77
CA GLN A 412 -17.06 -13.78 46.51
C GLN A 412 -17.06 -12.40 47.17
N GLU A 413 -16.33 -12.34 48.29
CA GLU A 413 -15.92 -11.16 49.03
C GLU A 413 -15.28 -10.13 48.06
N LEU A 414 -16.05 -9.09 47.73
CA LEU A 414 -15.58 -7.93 46.98
C LEU A 414 -14.59 -7.16 47.86
N GLN A 415 -13.30 -7.25 47.56
CA GLN A 415 -12.30 -6.36 48.13
C GLN A 415 -12.60 -4.93 47.69
N GLU A 416 -13.04 -4.12 48.67
CA GLU A 416 -13.27 -2.70 48.56
C GLU A 416 -11.92 -1.99 48.35
N ILE A 417 -11.60 -1.66 47.10
CA ILE A 417 -10.41 -0.89 46.75
C ILE A 417 -10.61 0.54 47.26
N ALA A 418 -9.77 0.96 48.21
CA ALA A 418 -9.78 2.32 48.74
C ALA A 418 -9.65 3.37 47.61
N PRO A 419 -10.42 4.48 47.67
CA PRO A 419 -10.32 5.52 46.66
C PRO A 419 -8.91 6.13 46.63
N PRO A 420 -8.36 6.44 45.44
CA PRO A 420 -7.02 7.00 45.34
C PRO A 420 -6.95 8.36 46.05
N SER A 421 -5.89 8.53 46.86
CA SER A 421 -5.60 9.78 47.56
C SER A 421 -5.60 10.96 46.57
N GLN A 422 -6.41 11.98 46.87
CA GLN A 422 -6.46 13.22 46.10
C GLN A 422 -5.10 13.90 46.18
N ARG A 423 -4.33 13.85 45.09
CA ARG A 423 -3.13 14.69 44.95
C ARG A 423 -3.57 16.15 44.87
N SER A 424 -3.02 16.97 45.76
CA SER A 424 -3.17 18.42 45.76
C SER A 424 -2.79 19.00 44.39
N ARG A 425 -3.76 19.59 43.71
CA ARG A 425 -3.51 20.42 42.52
C ARG A 425 -2.79 21.69 42.96
N VAL A 426 -1.54 21.85 42.54
CA VAL A 426 -0.85 23.14 42.59
C VAL A 426 -1.41 23.97 41.44
N VAL A 427 -2.21 24.99 41.76
CA VAL A 427 -2.62 26.03 40.83
C VAL A 427 -1.50 27.06 40.83
N ILE A 428 -0.79 27.18 39.71
CA ILE A 428 0.14 28.28 39.49
C ILE A 428 -0.67 29.39 38.85
N ASP A 429 -0.93 30.44 39.62
CA ASP A 429 -1.53 31.67 39.13
C ASP A 429 -0.44 32.49 38.42
N LEU A 430 -0.68 32.86 37.17
CA LEU A 430 0.23 33.65 36.33
C LEU A 430 -0.38 35.02 36.04
N THR A 431 -0.75 35.71 37.11
CA THR A 431 -1.00 37.16 37.09
C THR A 431 -0.13 37.78 38.16
N ASP A 432 1.07 38.22 37.76
CA ASP A 432 1.53 39.60 37.93
C ASP A 432 2.99 39.78 37.45
N ASP A 433 3.20 40.93 36.80
CA ASP A 433 4.40 41.59 36.22
C ASP A 433 5.00 41.09 34.88
#